data_AF-A0A374MWH7-F1
#
_entry.id   AF-A0A374MWH7-F1
#
_cell.length_a   1.000
_cell.length_b   1.000
_cell.length_c   1.000
_cell.angle_alpha   90.00
_cell.angle_beta   90.00
_cell.angle_gamma   90.00
#
_symmetry.space_group_name_H-M   'P 1'
#
loop_
_entity.id
_entity.type
_entity.pdbx_description
1 polymer ?
#
loop_
_entity_poly.entity_id
_entity_poly.type
_entity_poly.pdbx_seq_one_letter_code
_entity_poly.pdbx_strand_id
1 'polypeptide(L)'
;MKKNFLPAFLLLFLALGLFSCQQGTKETNKEYPMFWTWLDYRPGMNFDSICQVMNDIGMDGIMLNAPTPDDYRVAIPIAHKHGIEVYAWLWTMNLEHDRDKILKEHPEWFSVNRNGKSLADTTAYVGYYKFLCPALPEVREFIKEKIKAYCEVEGLNGIAIDYHRFVDVVLPTTLWPRYGIVQDREYAAWDYGYHPEMLKKFKEQHGYDPREQEDPSLDVKWRQFRCDQITEVANMIAEVVHSYGKTMAASPFPTPKMSSRMVRQDWGKWNLDIVFPMVYHTFYTGDASFISDCTVENARDKNDMTTLYCGMTATDGPMMFECMDAALNNGAQGIAVFTMLGLRSPEVKKQFKAYTDSVRAVRAANGGVIKATYPKVAEPDPFKHEGIMKLMQERMQQIIATAAGKEEPAPLALGEYKEVDSYDATRCYQVVDNNSKTTFDVTFYLYGDVVSGWDVTVADKDSSKK
;
A
#
# COMPACT_ATOMS: atom_id res chain seq x y z
N MET A 1 90.83 11.44 -6.62
CA MET A 1 89.59 10.71 -6.25
C MET A 1 89.65 10.39 -4.77
N LYS A 2 89.08 11.25 -3.91
CA LYS A 2 89.11 11.11 -2.45
C LYS A 2 87.75 10.60 -1.97
N LYS A 3 87.78 9.53 -1.17
CA LYS A 3 86.65 9.05 -0.37
C LYS A 3 86.43 10.01 0.80
N ASN A 4 85.18 10.27 1.15
CA ASN A 4 84.77 10.74 2.46
C ASN A 4 83.56 9.93 2.93
N PHE A 5 83.54 9.64 4.23
CA PHE A 5 82.55 8.85 4.95
C PHE A 5 81.68 9.77 5.83
N LEU A 6 80.47 9.27 6.12
CA LEU A 6 79.45 9.67 7.12
C LEU A 6 78.54 10.88 6.84
N PRO A 7 77.32 10.97 7.44
CA PRO A 7 76.56 9.94 8.17
C PRO A 7 75.07 9.81 7.79
N ALA A 8 74.52 8.65 8.17
CA ALA A 8 73.10 8.37 8.31
C ALA A 8 72.43 9.33 9.31
N PHE A 9 71.62 10.28 8.83
CA PHE A 9 70.68 11.06 9.64
C PHE A 9 69.59 11.67 8.76
N LEU A 10 68.87 10.83 8.00
CA LEU A 10 67.71 11.30 7.21
C LEU A 10 66.68 10.20 6.91
N LEU A 11 66.51 9.26 7.84
CA LEU A 11 65.49 8.21 7.77
C LEU A 11 64.71 8.12 9.09
N LEU A 12 64.39 9.28 9.68
CA LEU A 12 63.59 9.36 10.90
C LEU A 12 62.57 10.50 10.83
N PHE A 13 61.85 10.65 9.71
CA PHE A 13 60.69 11.56 9.62
C PHE A 13 59.61 11.08 8.62
N LEU A 14 59.55 9.76 8.35
CA LEU A 14 58.56 9.17 7.43
C LEU A 14 57.94 7.88 8.00
N ALA A 15 57.67 7.90 9.31
CA ALA A 15 56.97 6.82 10.01
C ALA A 15 55.94 7.35 11.04
N LEU A 16 55.33 8.50 10.74
CA LEU A 16 54.19 9.06 11.49
C LEU A 16 53.12 9.48 10.49
N GLY A 17 52.30 8.53 10.09
CA GLY A 17 51.16 8.73 9.21
C GLY A 17 50.71 7.36 8.73
N LEU A 18 49.40 7.08 8.85
CA LEU A 18 48.74 5.79 8.53
C LEU A 18 48.59 4.80 9.70
N PHE A 19 48.26 5.28 10.89
CA PHE A 19 47.20 4.65 11.68
C PHE A 19 46.01 5.61 11.73
N SER A 20 45.41 5.84 10.55
CA SER A 20 44.04 6.35 10.51
C SER A 20 43.17 5.21 11.01
N CYS A 21 42.54 5.41 12.16
CA CYS A 21 41.44 4.57 12.61
C CYS A 21 40.45 4.42 11.45
N GLN A 22 40.44 3.25 10.81
CA GLN A 22 39.23 2.74 10.20
C GLN A 22 38.25 2.48 11.35
N GLN A 23 37.62 3.54 11.86
CA GLN A 23 36.25 3.43 12.29
C GLN A 23 35.49 3.07 11.02
N GLY A 24 35.32 1.77 10.77
CA GLY A 24 34.21 1.33 9.96
C GLY A 24 33.00 2.05 10.51
N THR A 25 32.39 2.91 9.71
CA THR A 25 31.05 3.39 9.95
C THR A 25 30.21 2.13 10.12
N LYS A 26 29.95 1.75 11.38
CA LYS A 26 28.78 0.93 11.66
C LYS A 26 27.65 1.76 11.08
N GLU A 27 27.11 1.34 9.94
CA GLU A 27 25.76 1.73 9.56
C GLU A 27 24.90 1.34 10.75
N THR A 28 24.61 2.31 11.61
CA THR A 28 23.59 2.16 12.62
C THR A 28 22.30 2.18 11.82
N ASN A 29 21.81 1.01 11.43
CA ASN A 29 20.47 0.90 10.86
C ASN A 29 19.52 1.61 11.80
N LYS A 30 18.88 2.68 11.30
CA LYS A 30 17.92 3.46 12.07
C LYS A 30 16.81 2.51 12.51
N GLU A 31 16.62 2.37 13.81
CA GLU A 31 15.57 1.51 14.35
C GLU A 31 14.25 2.30 14.38
N TYR A 32 13.22 1.78 13.72
CA TYR A 32 11.89 2.36 13.72
C TYR A 32 10.97 1.70 14.77
N PRO A 33 9.97 2.43 15.30
CA PRO A 33 8.86 1.88 16.09
C PRO A 33 8.21 0.65 15.43
N MET A 34 7.81 -0.36 16.19
CA MET A 34 7.24 -1.60 15.59
C MET A 34 5.73 -1.51 15.30
N PHE A 35 4.99 -0.72 16.09
CA PHE A 35 3.54 -0.73 16.07
C PHE A 35 2.99 0.67 15.83
N TRP A 36 2.24 0.81 14.73
CA TRP A 36 1.75 2.09 14.23
C TRP A 36 0.23 2.11 14.15
N THR A 37 -0.34 3.32 14.10
CA THR A 37 -1.73 3.56 13.70
C THR A 37 -1.80 4.74 12.76
N TRP A 38 -2.75 4.71 11.83
CA TRP A 38 -3.23 5.93 11.19
C TRP A 38 -4.28 6.60 12.08
N LEU A 39 -4.34 7.92 12.07
CA LEU A 39 -5.36 8.67 12.80
C LEU A 39 -5.56 10.06 12.19
N ASP A 40 -6.81 10.48 12.06
CA ASP A 40 -7.13 11.87 11.77
C ASP A 40 -6.99 12.73 13.03
N TYR A 41 -6.35 13.88 12.88
CA TYR A 41 -6.25 14.90 13.91
C TYR A 41 -7.22 16.04 13.63
N ARG A 42 -7.90 16.51 14.68
CA ARG A 42 -8.74 17.70 14.63
C ARG A 42 -8.41 18.62 15.80
N PRO A 43 -8.26 19.93 15.57
CA PRO A 43 -8.15 20.90 16.67
C PRO A 43 -9.28 20.72 17.68
N GLY A 44 -8.92 20.66 18.96
CA GLY A 44 -9.85 20.44 20.06
C GLY A 44 -10.13 18.97 20.43
N MET A 45 -9.57 17.99 19.69
CA MET A 45 -9.62 16.60 20.14
C MET A 45 -8.79 16.40 21.42
N ASN A 46 -9.20 15.47 22.28
CA ASN A 46 -8.40 15.07 23.44
C ASN A 46 -7.26 14.13 23.01
N PHE A 47 -6.25 14.69 22.37
CA PHE A 47 -5.15 13.92 21.79
C PHE A 47 -4.27 13.26 22.87
N ASP A 48 -4.12 13.87 24.05
CA ASP A 48 -3.36 13.29 25.18
C ASP A 48 -4.01 11.97 25.65
N SER A 49 -5.34 11.92 25.78
CA SER A 49 -6.04 10.68 26.13
C SER A 49 -5.92 9.60 25.05
N ILE A 50 -5.87 9.99 23.79
CA ILE A 50 -5.69 9.04 22.67
C ILE A 50 -4.27 8.47 22.68
N CYS A 51 -3.26 9.31 22.93
CA CYS A 51 -1.87 8.87 23.12
C CYS A 51 -1.73 7.93 24.32
N GLN A 52 -2.46 8.17 25.41
CA GLN A 52 -2.50 7.23 26.53
C GLN A 52 -3.06 5.86 26.12
N VAL A 53 -4.15 5.83 25.36
CA VAL A 53 -4.73 4.57 24.85
C VAL A 53 -3.73 3.83 23.96
N MET A 54 -2.99 4.55 23.11
CA MET A 54 -1.93 3.95 22.29
C MET A 54 -0.85 3.29 23.14
N ASN A 55 -0.35 3.98 24.17
CA ASN A 55 0.62 3.41 25.10
C ASN A 55 0.08 2.17 25.83
N ASP A 56 -1.18 2.20 26.27
CA ASP A 56 -1.81 1.10 26.99
C ASP A 56 -1.90 -0.18 26.16
N ILE A 57 -1.95 -0.06 24.82
CA ILE A 57 -1.93 -1.20 23.88
C ILE A 57 -0.56 -1.44 23.25
N GLY A 58 0.43 -0.59 23.55
CA GLY A 58 1.79 -0.70 23.04
C GLY A 58 1.89 -0.31 21.57
N MET A 59 1.33 0.83 21.18
CA MET A 59 1.61 1.50 19.92
C MET A 59 2.57 2.66 20.14
N ASP A 60 3.58 2.73 19.28
CA ASP A 60 4.77 3.57 19.46
C ASP A 60 4.90 4.63 18.35
N GLY A 61 4.14 4.49 17.26
CA GLY A 61 4.16 5.40 16.13
C GLY A 61 2.76 5.78 15.64
N ILE A 62 2.63 6.99 15.12
CA ILE A 62 1.39 7.48 14.51
C ILE A 62 1.65 8.14 13.16
N MET A 63 0.88 7.71 12.17
CA MET A 63 0.68 8.45 10.92
C MET A 63 -0.52 9.35 11.15
N LEU A 64 -0.23 10.57 11.61
CA LEU A 64 -1.25 11.54 12.01
C LEU A 64 -1.62 12.39 10.81
N ASN A 65 -2.90 12.53 10.50
CA ASN A 65 -3.38 13.44 9.45
C ASN A 65 -3.96 14.69 10.11
N ALA A 66 -3.14 15.72 10.24
CA ALA A 66 -3.57 17.03 10.71
C ALA A 66 -3.73 18.04 9.55
N PRO A 67 -4.68 19.01 9.65
CA PRO A 67 -4.99 19.93 8.55
C PRO A 67 -3.82 20.80 8.08
N THR A 68 -3.02 21.32 9.02
CA THR A 68 -1.95 22.27 8.73
C THR A 68 -0.66 21.97 9.49
N PRO A 69 0.50 22.50 9.05
CA PRO A 69 1.75 22.41 9.81
C PRO A 69 1.65 22.95 11.25
N ASP A 70 0.81 23.97 11.51
CA ASP A 70 0.60 24.50 12.87
C ASP A 70 -0.11 23.51 13.78
N ASP A 71 -1.02 22.70 13.24
CA ASP A 71 -1.69 21.65 14.01
C ASP A 71 -0.68 20.58 14.48
N TYR A 72 0.32 20.25 13.67
CA TYR A 72 1.42 19.37 14.08
C TYR A 72 2.27 19.99 15.19
N ARG A 73 2.55 21.30 15.13
CA ARG A 73 3.30 22.00 16.21
C ARG A 73 2.60 21.87 17.57
N VAL A 74 1.26 21.74 17.57
CA VAL A 74 0.47 21.47 18.79
C VAL A 74 0.46 19.99 19.15
N ALA A 75 0.26 19.10 18.17
CA ALA A 75 0.11 17.67 18.41
C ALA A 75 1.41 16.97 18.83
N ILE A 76 2.55 17.34 18.25
CA ILE A 76 3.85 16.67 18.45
C ILE A 76 4.29 16.69 19.92
N PRO A 77 4.29 17.83 20.65
CA PRO A 77 4.64 17.84 22.07
C PRO A 77 3.76 16.91 22.92
N ILE A 78 2.48 16.77 22.55
CA ILE A 78 1.53 15.88 23.25
C ILE A 78 1.93 14.42 22.99
N ALA A 79 2.13 14.02 21.73
CA ALA A 79 2.56 12.66 21.39
C ALA A 79 3.92 12.30 22.04
N HIS A 80 4.88 13.23 22.03
CA HIS A 80 6.21 13.02 22.60
C HIS A 80 6.20 12.82 24.12
N LYS A 81 5.26 13.42 24.87
CA LYS A 81 5.06 13.13 26.31
C LYS A 81 4.80 11.64 26.56
N HIS A 82 4.18 10.99 25.58
CA HIS A 82 3.85 9.56 25.61
C HIS A 82 4.91 8.69 24.92
N GLY A 83 5.99 9.26 24.39
CA GLY A 83 7.01 8.51 23.65
C GLY A 83 6.58 8.05 22.26
N ILE A 84 5.55 8.66 21.69
CA ILE A 84 4.99 8.30 20.38
C ILE A 84 5.69 9.10 19.27
N GLU A 85 6.25 8.42 18.27
CA GLU A 85 6.77 9.06 17.06
C GLU A 85 5.64 9.51 16.13
N VAL A 86 5.79 10.68 15.53
CA VAL A 86 4.78 11.29 14.67
C VAL A 86 5.29 11.44 13.25
N TYR A 87 4.61 10.79 12.30
CA TYR A 87 4.74 11.06 10.87
C TYR A 87 3.53 11.85 10.39
N ALA A 88 3.77 12.87 9.56
CA ALA A 88 2.69 13.59 8.92
C ALA A 88 2.11 12.73 7.79
N TRP A 89 0.87 12.30 7.96
CA TRP A 89 0.13 11.54 6.97
C TRP A 89 -0.49 12.50 5.97
N LEU A 90 0.06 12.54 4.76
CA LEU A 90 -0.27 13.55 3.75
C LEU A 90 -0.80 12.90 2.48
N TRP A 91 -2.00 13.31 2.05
CA TRP A 91 -2.51 12.95 0.74
C TRP A 91 -1.92 13.86 -0.34
N THR A 92 -1.26 13.27 -1.34
CA THR A 92 -0.48 14.05 -2.32
C THR A 92 -1.17 14.18 -3.67
N MET A 93 -1.49 13.07 -4.36
CA MET A 93 -2.10 13.16 -5.70
C MET A 93 -3.60 13.39 -5.60
N ASN A 94 -4.29 12.87 -4.58
CA ASN A 94 -5.67 13.25 -4.24
C ASN A 94 -5.67 14.17 -3.03
N LEU A 95 -5.60 15.48 -3.23
CA LEU A 95 -5.53 16.41 -2.10
C LEU A 95 -6.70 16.24 -1.14
N GLU A 96 -6.45 16.46 0.16
CA GLU A 96 -7.50 16.50 1.17
C GLU A 96 -7.85 17.93 1.56
N HIS A 97 -7.07 18.55 2.45
CA HIS A 97 -7.38 19.86 3.05
C HIS A 97 -7.41 21.03 2.06
N ASP A 98 -6.63 20.96 0.98
CA ASP A 98 -6.53 22.03 -0.04
C ASP A 98 -7.37 21.76 -1.29
N ARG A 99 -8.11 20.65 -1.33
CA ARG A 99 -8.77 20.16 -2.55
C ARG A 99 -9.67 21.20 -3.20
N ASP A 100 -10.59 21.78 -2.45
CA ASP A 100 -11.60 22.69 -3.01
C ASP A 100 -10.99 23.99 -3.53
N LYS A 101 -9.93 24.46 -2.86
CA LYS A 101 -9.16 25.63 -3.30
C LYS A 101 -8.45 25.34 -4.62
N ILE A 102 -7.69 24.25 -4.69
CA ILE A 102 -6.95 23.87 -5.90
C ILE A 102 -7.91 23.53 -7.05
N LEU A 103 -9.05 22.90 -6.76
CA LEU A 103 -10.09 22.63 -7.74
C LEU A 103 -10.66 23.91 -8.37
N LYS A 104 -10.85 24.96 -7.55
CA LYS A 104 -11.35 26.25 -8.01
C LYS A 104 -10.31 27.07 -8.77
N GLU A 105 -9.07 27.09 -8.27
CA GLU A 105 -7.99 27.93 -8.79
C GLU A 105 -7.29 27.31 -10.01
N HIS A 106 -7.18 25.98 -10.04
CA HIS A 106 -6.42 25.22 -11.01
C HIS A 106 -7.17 23.97 -11.54
N PRO A 107 -8.38 24.12 -12.12
CA PRO A 107 -9.12 22.98 -12.66
C PRO A 107 -8.36 22.22 -13.76
N GLU A 108 -7.42 22.87 -14.44
CA GLU A 108 -6.55 22.29 -15.46
C GLU A 108 -5.51 21.31 -14.90
N TRP A 109 -5.30 21.26 -13.58
CA TRP A 109 -4.33 20.34 -12.97
C TRP A 109 -4.85 18.90 -12.84
N PHE A 110 -6.16 18.69 -12.97
CA PHE A 110 -6.80 17.44 -12.60
C PHE A 110 -6.69 16.37 -13.70
N SER A 111 -6.59 15.12 -13.26
CA SER A 111 -6.43 13.97 -14.16
C SER A 111 -7.64 13.78 -15.07
N VAL A 112 -7.37 13.30 -16.27
CA VAL A 112 -8.35 13.05 -17.33
C VAL A 112 -8.44 11.54 -17.58
N ASN A 113 -9.66 11.02 -17.70
CA ASN A 113 -9.89 9.61 -18.05
C ASN A 113 -9.81 9.36 -19.55
N ARG A 114 -9.81 8.08 -19.94
CA ARG A 114 -9.75 7.65 -21.35
C ARG A 114 -10.88 8.21 -22.22
N ASN A 115 -12.02 8.57 -21.63
CA ASN A 115 -13.13 9.26 -22.31
C ASN A 115 -12.89 10.77 -22.51
N GLY A 116 -11.73 11.29 -22.13
CA GLY A 116 -11.42 12.73 -22.20
C GLY A 116 -12.13 13.56 -21.14
N LYS A 117 -12.61 12.95 -20.04
CA LYS A 117 -13.32 13.66 -18.95
C LYS A 117 -12.37 13.98 -17.80
N SER A 118 -12.30 15.26 -17.42
CA SER A 118 -11.48 15.74 -16.30
C SER A 118 -12.17 15.46 -14.96
N LEU A 119 -11.38 15.13 -13.93
CA LEU A 119 -11.86 15.10 -12.55
C LEU A 119 -12.23 16.48 -12.02
N ALA A 120 -11.88 17.57 -12.68
CA ALA A 120 -12.37 18.88 -12.28
C ALA A 120 -13.92 18.92 -12.30
N ASP A 121 -14.51 18.35 -13.36
CA ASP A 121 -15.94 18.46 -13.65
C ASP A 121 -16.72 17.14 -13.46
N THR A 122 -16.03 16.05 -13.15
CA THR A 122 -16.63 14.71 -13.04
C THR A 122 -16.27 14.00 -11.75
N THR A 123 -16.98 12.90 -11.50
CA THR A 123 -16.79 12.04 -10.32
C THR A 123 -16.53 10.63 -10.79
N ALA A 124 -15.44 10.01 -10.34
CA ALA A 124 -15.11 8.62 -10.64
C ALA A 124 -15.98 7.64 -9.82
N TYR A 125 -15.88 7.70 -8.48
CA TYR A 125 -16.65 6.86 -7.55
C TYR A 125 -17.30 7.70 -6.44
N VAL A 126 -16.53 8.63 -5.90
CA VAL A 126 -16.88 9.45 -4.74
C VAL A 126 -16.45 10.89 -4.99
N GLY A 127 -17.21 11.86 -4.46
CA GLY A 127 -17.00 13.28 -4.77
C GLY A 127 -15.62 13.83 -4.38
N TYR A 128 -14.97 13.22 -3.39
CA TYR A 128 -13.65 13.62 -2.92
C TYR A 128 -12.49 13.09 -3.78
N TYR A 129 -12.75 12.25 -4.79
CA TYR A 129 -11.72 11.79 -5.72
C TYR A 129 -11.43 12.86 -6.76
N LYS A 130 -10.42 13.68 -6.50
CA LYS A 130 -9.95 14.77 -7.34
C LYS A 130 -8.43 14.66 -7.46
N PHE A 131 -7.99 13.68 -8.24
CA PHE A 131 -6.57 13.40 -8.44
C PHE A 131 -5.94 14.37 -9.42
N LEU A 132 -4.75 14.87 -9.08
CA LEU A 132 -3.93 15.74 -9.91
C LEU A 132 -3.18 14.94 -11.00
N CYS A 133 -2.71 15.64 -12.02
CA CYS A 133 -1.88 15.10 -13.09
C CYS A 133 -0.38 15.16 -12.70
N PRO A 134 0.33 14.03 -12.59
CA PRO A 134 1.73 14.02 -12.15
C PRO A 134 2.71 14.53 -13.22
N ALA A 135 2.29 14.69 -14.48
CA ALA A 135 3.17 15.18 -15.54
C ALA A 135 3.35 16.70 -15.55
N LEU A 136 2.48 17.45 -14.88
CA LEU A 136 2.49 18.92 -14.86
C LEU A 136 3.58 19.45 -13.91
N PRO A 137 4.53 20.27 -14.37
CA PRO A 137 5.54 20.88 -13.51
C PRO A 137 4.96 21.67 -12.34
N GLU A 138 3.85 22.37 -12.56
CA GLU A 138 3.17 23.20 -11.55
C GLU A 138 2.60 22.35 -10.40
N VAL A 139 2.04 21.19 -10.72
CA VAL A 139 1.57 20.22 -9.72
C VAL A 139 2.74 19.69 -8.90
N ARG A 140 3.86 19.35 -9.55
CA ARG A 140 5.07 18.87 -8.86
C ARG A 140 5.63 19.91 -7.92
N GLU A 141 5.72 21.17 -8.35
CA GLU A 141 6.21 22.26 -7.51
C GLU A 141 5.26 22.55 -6.34
N PHE A 142 3.95 22.55 -6.57
CA PHE A 142 2.96 22.69 -5.50
C PHE A 142 3.12 21.61 -4.41
N ILE A 143 3.24 20.34 -4.81
CA ILE A 143 3.47 19.23 -3.87
C ILE A 143 4.80 19.42 -3.15
N LYS A 144 5.86 19.79 -3.86
CA LYS A 144 7.20 20.01 -3.29
C LYS A 144 7.18 21.08 -2.19
N GLU A 145 6.58 22.24 -2.46
CA GLU A 145 6.47 23.32 -1.48
C GLU A 145 5.61 22.93 -0.27
N LYS A 146 4.52 22.19 -0.51
CA LYS A 146 3.71 21.65 0.59
C LYS A 146 4.53 20.72 1.48
N ILE A 147 5.29 19.79 0.91
CA ILE A 147 6.13 18.86 1.68
C ILE A 147 7.20 19.61 2.48
N LYS A 148 7.87 20.62 1.89
CA LYS A 148 8.85 21.46 2.60
C LYS A 148 8.24 22.10 3.86
N ALA A 149 7.03 22.65 3.75
CA ALA A 149 6.36 23.29 4.89
C ALA A 149 6.11 22.32 6.06
N TYR A 150 5.81 21.04 5.79
CA TYR A 150 5.71 20.01 6.83
C TYR A 150 7.08 19.55 7.34
N CYS A 151 8.09 19.47 6.46
CA CYS A 151 9.47 19.18 6.85
C CYS A 151 10.08 20.25 7.77
N GLU A 152 9.59 21.49 7.73
CA GLU A 152 10.04 22.57 8.62
C GLU A 152 9.43 22.52 10.02
N VAL A 153 8.45 21.63 10.27
CA VAL A 153 7.86 21.46 11.61
C VAL A 153 8.89 20.78 12.53
N GLU A 154 9.29 21.49 13.58
CA GLU A 154 10.20 20.98 14.61
C GLU A 154 9.59 19.76 15.33
N GLY A 155 10.42 18.76 15.60
CA GLY A 155 10.01 17.53 16.28
C GLY A 155 9.29 16.49 15.42
N LEU A 156 8.82 16.84 14.22
CA LEU A 156 8.16 15.87 13.33
C LEU A 156 9.18 14.87 12.77
N ASN A 157 8.99 13.57 13.01
CA ASN A 157 9.96 12.50 12.72
C ASN A 157 10.02 12.15 11.22
N GLY A 158 8.92 12.30 10.49
CA GLY A 158 8.82 11.85 9.10
C GLY A 158 7.55 12.31 8.38
N ILE A 159 7.48 11.99 7.09
CA ILE A 159 6.33 12.17 6.23
C ILE A 159 5.86 10.80 5.74
N ALA A 160 4.57 10.51 5.85
CA ALA A 160 3.93 9.33 5.26
C ALA A 160 2.98 9.75 4.14
N ILE A 161 3.36 9.53 2.89
CA ILE A 161 2.51 9.87 1.75
C ILE A 161 1.42 8.81 1.52
N ASP A 162 0.22 9.25 1.19
CA ASP A 162 -0.91 8.41 0.80
C ASP A 162 -1.66 9.06 -0.36
N TYR A 163 -2.56 8.30 -0.98
CA TYR A 163 -3.25 8.65 -2.21
C TYR A 163 -2.28 9.14 -3.29
N HIS A 164 -1.03 8.67 -3.24
CA HIS A 164 0.02 8.96 -4.20
C HIS A 164 -0.12 8.02 -5.40
N ARG A 165 -1.20 8.18 -6.17
CA ARG A 165 -1.64 7.26 -7.21
C ARG A 165 -2.54 7.95 -8.23
N PHE A 166 -2.92 7.21 -9.27
CA PHE A 166 -4.12 7.55 -10.05
C PHE A 166 -5.38 7.03 -9.35
N VAL A 167 -6.55 7.43 -9.86
CA VAL A 167 -7.82 6.80 -9.51
C VAL A 167 -7.70 5.29 -9.70
N ASP A 168 -8.36 4.54 -8.81
CA ASP A 168 -8.50 3.09 -8.91
C ASP A 168 -9.01 2.71 -10.30
N VAL A 169 -8.13 2.19 -11.16
CA VAL A 169 -8.46 1.70 -12.50
C VAL A 169 -9.28 0.43 -12.39
N VAL A 170 -9.02 -0.34 -11.32
CA VAL A 170 -9.86 -1.43 -10.83
C VAL A 170 -9.99 -1.29 -9.32
N LEU A 171 -11.22 -1.26 -8.81
CA LEU A 171 -11.48 -1.35 -7.38
C LEU A 171 -11.39 -2.80 -6.88
N PRO A 172 -11.02 -3.02 -5.60
CA PRO A 172 -11.24 -4.29 -4.93
C PRO A 172 -12.70 -4.76 -5.08
N THR A 173 -12.90 -6.06 -5.32
CA THR A 173 -14.18 -6.64 -5.73
C THR A 173 -15.31 -6.40 -4.72
N THR A 174 -15.01 -6.42 -3.43
CA THR A 174 -16.02 -6.20 -2.38
C THR A 174 -16.55 -4.77 -2.33
N LEU A 175 -15.88 -3.81 -2.99
CA LEU A 175 -16.34 -2.44 -3.10
C LEU A 175 -17.31 -2.21 -4.26
N TRP A 176 -17.40 -3.13 -5.23
CA TRP A 176 -18.24 -2.95 -6.41
C TRP A 176 -19.73 -2.80 -6.08
N PRO A 177 -20.33 -3.63 -5.19
CA PRO A 177 -21.75 -3.48 -4.83
C PRO A 177 -22.05 -2.15 -4.17
N ARG A 178 -21.10 -1.60 -3.39
CA ARG A 178 -21.25 -0.31 -2.72
C ARG A 178 -21.44 0.84 -3.72
N TYR A 179 -20.81 0.74 -4.89
CA TYR A 179 -20.90 1.75 -5.95
C TYR A 179 -21.88 1.37 -7.07
N GLY A 180 -22.47 0.17 -7.01
CA GLY A 180 -23.39 -0.32 -8.05
C GLY A 180 -22.72 -0.52 -9.40
N ILE A 181 -21.45 -0.96 -9.41
CA ILE A 181 -20.65 -1.17 -10.63
C ILE A 181 -20.22 -2.63 -10.75
N VAL A 182 -19.70 -3.00 -11.91
CA VAL A 182 -18.88 -4.19 -12.15
C VAL A 182 -17.62 -3.72 -12.85
N GLN A 183 -16.45 -4.11 -12.35
CA GLN A 183 -15.17 -3.63 -12.86
C GLN A 183 -14.20 -4.79 -13.14
N ASP A 184 -14.69 -5.78 -13.88
CA ASP A 184 -13.95 -7.00 -14.25
C ASP A 184 -12.76 -6.76 -15.21
N ARG A 185 -12.65 -5.53 -15.74
CA ARG A 185 -11.63 -5.04 -16.67
C ARG A 185 -11.39 -3.54 -16.49
N GLU A 186 -10.40 -3.02 -17.21
CA GLU A 186 -10.12 -1.58 -17.24
C GLU A 186 -11.12 -0.83 -18.15
N TYR A 187 -12.16 -0.27 -17.54
CA TYR A 187 -13.14 0.55 -18.26
C TYR A 187 -12.70 2.02 -18.38
N ALA A 188 -13.02 2.63 -19.53
CA ALA A 188 -12.60 3.98 -19.88
C ALA A 188 -13.04 5.08 -18.90
N ALA A 189 -14.14 4.85 -18.17
CA ALA A 189 -14.66 5.80 -17.19
C ALA A 189 -13.74 5.96 -15.97
N TRP A 190 -12.98 4.93 -15.62
CA TRP A 190 -12.07 4.88 -14.46
C TRP A 190 -10.59 4.74 -14.84
N ASP A 191 -10.28 4.61 -16.12
CA ASP A 191 -8.92 4.56 -16.64
C ASP A 191 -8.35 5.99 -16.81
N TYR A 192 -7.71 6.49 -15.76
CA TYR A 192 -7.12 7.84 -15.69
C TYR A 192 -5.64 7.89 -16.12
N GLY A 193 -5.17 9.12 -16.41
CA GLY A 193 -3.82 9.39 -16.91
C GLY A 193 -3.77 9.90 -18.33
N TYR A 194 -4.92 10.19 -18.95
CA TYR A 194 -5.06 10.70 -20.33
C TYR A 194 -5.02 12.24 -20.42
N HIS A 195 -4.43 12.90 -19.42
CA HIS A 195 -4.25 14.35 -19.46
C HIS A 195 -3.40 14.72 -20.69
N PRO A 196 -3.68 15.83 -21.42
CA PRO A 196 -2.95 16.19 -22.64
C PRO A 196 -1.43 16.17 -22.49
N GLU A 197 -0.90 16.66 -21.36
CA GLU A 197 0.54 16.63 -21.08
C GLU A 197 1.10 15.20 -20.92
N MET A 198 0.34 14.27 -20.32
CA MET A 198 0.76 12.86 -20.21
C MET A 198 0.85 12.22 -21.60
N LEU A 199 -0.15 12.46 -22.45
CA LEU A 199 -0.20 11.94 -23.82
C LEU A 199 0.94 12.49 -24.68
N LYS A 200 1.19 13.79 -24.57
CA LYS A 200 2.30 14.46 -25.25
C LYS A 200 3.65 13.84 -24.85
N LYS A 201 3.94 13.76 -23.55
CA LYS A 201 5.19 13.17 -23.04
C LYS A 201 5.37 11.72 -23.47
N PHE A 202 4.31 10.92 -23.37
CA PHE A 202 4.37 9.52 -23.82
C PHE A 202 4.63 9.40 -25.32
N LYS A 203 3.95 10.21 -26.14
CA LYS A 203 4.15 10.22 -27.60
C LYS A 203 5.56 10.66 -27.98
N GLU A 204 6.13 11.63 -27.27
CA GLU A 204 7.53 12.04 -27.43
C GLU A 204 8.51 10.91 -27.09
N GLN A 205 8.22 10.11 -26.04
CA GLN A 205 9.09 9.01 -25.59
C GLN A 205 8.94 7.72 -26.41
N HIS A 206 7.73 7.40 -26.87
CA HIS A 206 7.40 6.09 -27.44
C HIS A 206 6.92 6.13 -28.90
N GLY A 207 6.63 7.32 -29.44
CA GLY A 207 6.35 7.53 -30.86
C GLY A 207 4.88 7.35 -31.30
N TYR A 208 3.95 7.11 -30.39
CA TYR A 208 2.52 6.94 -30.70
C TYR A 208 1.60 7.45 -29.59
N ASP A 209 0.32 7.64 -29.88
CA ASP A 209 -0.70 7.97 -28.89
C ASP A 209 -1.35 6.67 -28.37
N PRO A 210 -1.41 6.42 -27.04
CA PRO A 210 -1.96 5.17 -26.51
C PRO A 210 -3.45 4.99 -26.84
N ARG A 211 -4.17 6.07 -27.20
CA ARG A 211 -5.58 6.01 -27.63
C ARG A 211 -5.77 5.44 -29.04
N GLU A 212 -4.71 5.36 -29.83
CA GLU A 212 -4.74 4.78 -31.18
C GLU A 212 -4.64 3.25 -31.15
N GLN A 213 -4.38 2.65 -29.98
CA GLN A 213 -4.39 1.20 -29.80
C GLN A 213 -5.83 0.66 -29.76
N GLU A 214 -6.04 -0.58 -30.23
CA GLU A 214 -7.34 -1.25 -30.18
C GLU A 214 -7.84 -1.43 -28.74
N ASP A 215 -6.95 -1.90 -27.85
CA ASP A 215 -7.20 -1.95 -26.41
C ASP A 215 -6.04 -1.29 -25.64
N PRO A 216 -6.18 -0.01 -25.27
CA PRO A 216 -5.17 0.70 -24.49
C PRO A 216 -4.89 0.11 -23.10
N SER A 217 -5.77 -0.75 -22.58
CA SER A 217 -5.55 -1.40 -21.28
C SER A 217 -4.48 -2.49 -21.34
N LEU A 218 -4.25 -3.07 -22.52
CA LEU A 218 -3.22 -4.09 -22.78
C LEU A 218 -1.85 -3.47 -23.11
N ASP A 219 -1.77 -2.15 -23.27
CA ASP A 219 -0.52 -1.45 -23.54
C ASP A 219 0.34 -1.36 -22.29
N VAL A 220 1.28 -2.30 -22.18
CA VAL A 220 2.26 -2.38 -21.08
C VAL A 220 3.16 -1.14 -21.02
N LYS A 221 3.50 -0.53 -22.17
CA LYS A 221 4.34 0.68 -22.19
C LYS A 221 3.57 1.86 -21.61
N TRP A 222 2.31 2.03 -21.99
CA TRP A 222 1.45 3.06 -21.43
C TRP A 222 1.20 2.87 -19.94
N ARG A 223 0.97 1.63 -19.50
CA ARG A 223 0.83 1.30 -18.07
C ARG A 223 2.10 1.64 -17.28
N GLN A 224 3.27 1.23 -17.78
CA GLN A 224 4.54 1.50 -17.11
C GLN A 224 4.85 3.00 -17.07
N PHE A 225 4.64 3.74 -18.17
CA PHE A 225 4.82 5.18 -18.19
C PHE A 225 3.98 5.90 -17.11
N ARG A 226 2.72 5.50 -16.93
CA ARG A 226 1.86 6.06 -15.86
C ARG A 226 2.40 5.75 -14.46
N CYS A 227 2.93 4.54 -14.25
CA CYS A 227 3.59 4.18 -12.99
C CYS A 227 4.85 5.03 -12.77
N ASP A 228 5.66 5.23 -13.81
CA ASP A 228 6.90 6.00 -13.74
C ASP A 228 6.62 7.47 -13.40
N GLN A 229 5.55 8.07 -13.96
CA GLN A 229 5.16 9.44 -13.60
C GLN A 229 4.77 9.57 -12.12
N ILE A 230 4.12 8.57 -11.52
CA ILE A 230 3.85 8.56 -10.08
C ILE A 230 5.16 8.38 -9.29
N THR A 231 6.01 7.42 -9.69
CA THR A 231 7.30 7.15 -9.05
C THR A 231 8.24 8.36 -9.06
N GLU A 232 8.27 9.13 -10.14
CA GLU A 232 9.05 10.37 -10.21
C GLU A 232 8.62 11.39 -9.15
N VAL A 233 7.31 11.56 -8.92
CA VAL A 233 6.82 12.48 -7.88
C VAL A 233 7.11 11.92 -6.49
N ALA A 234 6.96 10.61 -6.27
CA ALA A 234 7.32 9.97 -4.99
C ALA A 234 8.79 10.17 -4.64
N ASN A 235 9.68 9.98 -5.61
CA ASN A 235 11.13 10.12 -5.40
C ASN A 235 11.56 11.59 -5.27
N MET A 236 10.90 12.51 -5.97
CA MET A 236 11.06 13.95 -5.71
C MET A 236 10.67 14.32 -4.27
N ILE A 237 9.57 13.75 -3.75
CA ILE A 237 9.17 13.97 -2.35
C ILE A 237 10.22 13.39 -1.41
N ALA A 238 10.71 12.16 -1.68
CA ALA A 238 11.75 11.53 -0.88
C ALA A 238 13.02 12.39 -0.79
N GLU A 239 13.49 12.94 -1.91
CA GLU A 239 14.64 13.86 -1.95
C GLU A 239 14.45 15.06 -1.01
N VAL A 240 13.27 15.68 -1.01
CA VAL A 240 12.95 16.78 -0.10
C VAL A 240 12.92 16.30 1.34
N VAL A 241 12.25 15.19 1.64
CA VAL A 241 12.13 14.69 3.01
C VAL A 241 13.51 14.34 3.58
N HIS A 242 14.36 13.66 2.80
CA HIS A 242 15.72 13.31 3.17
C HIS A 242 16.63 14.54 3.31
N SER A 243 16.45 15.60 2.51
CA SER A 243 17.25 16.83 2.65
C SER A 243 17.02 17.56 3.98
N TYR A 244 15.89 17.30 4.65
CA TYR A 244 15.59 17.79 6.00
C TYR A 244 15.96 16.77 7.10
N GLY A 245 16.61 15.66 6.75
CA GLY A 245 16.98 14.59 7.69
C GLY A 245 15.80 13.82 8.26
N LYS A 246 14.64 13.87 7.60
CA LYS A 246 13.40 13.21 8.03
C LYS A 246 13.22 11.87 7.35
N THR A 247 12.36 11.04 7.94
CA THR A 247 12.01 9.73 7.36
C THR A 247 10.91 9.87 6.32
N MET A 248 11.14 9.28 5.15
CA MET A 248 10.17 9.15 4.08
C MET A 248 9.44 7.81 4.18
N ALA A 249 8.12 7.88 4.29
CA ALA A 249 7.23 6.74 4.38
C ALA A 249 6.08 6.82 3.37
N ALA A 250 5.41 5.69 3.11
CA ALA A 250 4.21 5.66 2.29
C ALA A 250 3.18 4.61 2.75
N SER A 251 1.92 4.86 2.44
CA SER A 251 0.79 3.92 2.61
C SER A 251 0.23 3.48 1.24
N PRO A 252 0.91 2.60 0.50
CA PRO A 252 0.46 2.17 -0.83
C PRO A 252 -0.55 1.02 -0.78
N PHE A 253 -1.03 0.60 -1.97
CA PHE A 253 -1.78 -0.65 -2.16
C PHE A 253 -0.93 -1.90 -1.85
N PRO A 254 -1.55 -3.10 -1.67
CA PRO A 254 -0.96 -4.23 -0.96
C PRO A 254 0.42 -4.69 -1.43
N THR A 255 0.67 -4.76 -2.74
CA THR A 255 1.98 -5.16 -3.32
C THR A 255 2.39 -4.28 -4.49
N PRO A 256 3.69 -4.18 -4.86
CA PRO A 256 4.11 -3.34 -5.98
C PRO A 256 3.45 -3.76 -7.29
N LYS A 257 3.36 -5.07 -7.57
CA LYS A 257 2.74 -5.57 -8.81
C LYS A 257 1.24 -5.31 -8.80
N MET A 258 0.56 -5.67 -7.71
CA MET A 258 -0.89 -5.44 -7.58
C MET A 258 -1.23 -3.96 -7.70
N SER A 259 -0.48 -3.10 -7.02
CA SER A 259 -0.70 -1.67 -7.04
C SER A 259 -0.42 -1.04 -8.40
N SER A 260 0.53 -1.58 -9.18
CA SER A 260 0.82 -1.08 -10.54
C SER A 260 -0.37 -1.33 -11.48
N ARG A 261 -1.06 -2.46 -11.27
CA ARG A 261 -2.22 -2.90 -12.06
C ARG A 261 -3.51 -2.20 -11.66
N MET A 262 -3.74 -2.01 -10.36
CA MET A 262 -5.01 -1.47 -9.89
C MET A 262 -5.02 0.06 -9.83
N VAL A 263 -3.88 0.69 -9.49
CA VAL A 263 -3.83 2.12 -9.18
C VAL A 263 -2.62 2.86 -9.75
N ARG A 264 -1.81 2.18 -10.58
CA ARG A 264 -0.58 2.74 -11.18
C ARG A 264 0.46 3.20 -10.15
N GLN A 265 0.54 2.49 -9.02
CA GLN A 265 1.64 2.64 -8.06
C GLN A 265 2.65 1.53 -8.28
N ASP A 266 3.91 1.88 -8.51
CA ASP A 266 5.01 0.91 -8.55
C ASP A 266 5.98 1.23 -7.40
N TRP A 267 5.47 1.03 -6.17
CA TRP A 267 6.12 1.56 -4.97
C TRP A 267 7.41 0.84 -4.59
N GLY A 268 7.67 -0.35 -5.16
CA GLY A 268 8.96 -1.03 -5.03
C GLY A 268 10.13 -0.21 -5.60
N LYS A 269 9.85 0.78 -6.47
CA LYS A 269 10.83 1.71 -7.05
C LYS A 269 10.96 3.03 -6.29
N TRP A 270 10.24 3.21 -5.18
CA TRP A 270 10.24 4.46 -4.43
C TRP A 270 11.39 4.46 -3.41
N ASN A 271 11.99 5.62 -3.17
CA ASN A 271 13.08 5.82 -2.22
C ASN A 271 12.51 6.03 -0.81
N LEU A 272 11.89 4.99 -0.26
CA LEU A 272 11.28 5.00 1.06
C LEU A 272 12.23 4.44 2.11
N ASP A 273 12.26 5.04 3.28
CA ASP A 273 12.87 4.43 4.47
C ASP A 273 11.99 3.32 5.03
N ILE A 274 10.67 3.52 5.00
CA ILE A 274 9.65 2.63 5.57
C ILE A 274 8.40 2.62 4.69
N VAL A 275 7.76 1.47 4.56
CA VAL A 275 6.52 1.33 3.79
C VAL A 275 5.45 0.59 4.58
N PHE A 276 4.21 1.06 4.49
CA PHE A 276 3.04 0.49 5.15
C PHE A 276 1.99 0.06 4.10
N PRO A 277 2.22 -0.99 3.29
CA PRO A 277 1.23 -1.44 2.32
C PRO A 277 -0.07 -1.79 3.01
N MET A 278 -1.19 -1.29 2.49
CA MET A 278 -2.53 -1.47 3.05
C MET A 278 -3.11 -2.84 2.65
N VAL A 279 -2.66 -3.90 3.31
CA VAL A 279 -3.05 -5.29 3.07
C VAL A 279 -4.39 -5.60 3.75
N TYR A 280 -5.43 -4.85 3.37
CA TYR A 280 -6.78 -4.98 3.91
C TYR A 280 -7.49 -6.18 3.28
N HIS A 281 -7.20 -7.38 3.77
CA HIS A 281 -7.70 -8.65 3.22
C HIS A 281 -9.23 -8.68 2.94
N THR A 282 -10.03 -8.01 3.79
CA THR A 282 -11.49 -7.92 3.63
C THR A 282 -11.93 -7.20 2.36
N PHE A 283 -11.09 -6.32 1.79
CA PHE A 283 -11.37 -5.67 0.51
C PHE A 283 -11.17 -6.63 -0.68
N TYR A 284 -10.37 -7.67 -0.49
CA TYR A 284 -9.94 -8.60 -1.55
C TYR A 284 -10.53 -9.99 -1.40
N THR A 285 -11.64 -10.13 -0.66
CA THR A 285 -12.26 -11.45 -0.35
C THR A 285 -11.25 -12.47 0.20
N GLY A 286 -10.17 -11.99 0.81
CA GLY A 286 -9.07 -12.82 1.29
C GLY A 286 -9.25 -13.24 2.74
N ASP A 287 -8.47 -14.23 3.16
CA ASP A 287 -8.27 -14.61 4.55
C ASP A 287 -6.85 -14.20 5.01
N ALA A 288 -6.32 -14.81 6.07
CA ALA A 288 -4.95 -14.54 6.53
C ALA A 288 -3.86 -14.99 5.53
N SER A 289 -4.13 -15.92 4.60
CA SER A 289 -3.17 -16.32 3.56
C SER A 289 -2.88 -15.17 2.59
N PHE A 290 -3.88 -14.34 2.29
CA PHE A 290 -3.68 -13.13 1.49
C PHE A 290 -2.63 -12.20 2.10
N ILE A 291 -2.65 -12.03 3.43
CA ILE A 291 -1.63 -11.22 4.14
C ILE A 291 -0.25 -11.86 4.01
N SER A 292 -0.18 -13.19 4.15
CA SER A 292 1.07 -13.93 4.00
C SER A 292 1.67 -13.75 2.60
N ASP A 293 0.87 -14.01 1.56
CA ASP A 293 1.29 -13.90 0.16
C ASP A 293 1.72 -12.48 -0.21
N CYS A 294 0.92 -11.47 0.14
CA CYS A 294 1.28 -10.08 -0.09
C CYS A 294 2.58 -9.73 0.63
N THR A 295 2.78 -10.19 1.86
CA THR A 295 4.00 -9.86 2.61
C THR A 295 5.24 -10.53 2.01
N VAL A 296 5.13 -11.76 1.51
CA VAL A 296 6.21 -12.43 0.77
C VAL A 296 6.56 -11.67 -0.50
N GLU A 297 5.57 -11.27 -1.30
CA GLU A 297 5.78 -10.45 -2.50
C GLU A 297 6.44 -9.11 -2.15
N ASN A 298 5.96 -8.45 -1.10
CA ASN A 298 6.50 -7.17 -0.63
C ASN A 298 7.96 -7.28 -0.17
N ALA A 299 8.30 -8.32 0.58
CA ALA A 299 9.66 -8.54 1.05
C ALA A 299 10.64 -8.79 -0.12
N ARG A 300 10.15 -9.42 -1.20
CA ARG A 300 10.92 -9.69 -2.42
C ARG A 300 11.07 -8.46 -3.32
N ASP A 301 10.03 -7.66 -3.47
CA ASP A 301 9.92 -6.65 -4.53
C ASP A 301 10.08 -5.20 -4.05
N LYS A 302 10.21 -4.97 -2.73
CA LYS A 302 10.54 -3.64 -2.17
C LYS A 302 11.93 -3.19 -2.60
N ASN A 303 12.19 -1.88 -2.53
CA ASN A 303 13.54 -1.34 -2.58
C ASN A 303 14.37 -1.88 -1.39
N ASP A 304 15.64 -2.20 -1.61
CA ASP A 304 16.55 -2.74 -0.60
C ASP A 304 16.65 -1.84 0.64
N MET A 305 16.65 -0.52 0.45
CA MET A 305 16.72 0.47 1.53
C MET A 305 15.44 0.56 2.38
N THR A 306 14.31 0.05 1.87
CA THR A 306 13.01 0.24 2.51
C THR A 306 12.75 -0.82 3.57
N THR A 307 12.36 -0.39 4.77
CA THR A 307 11.88 -1.29 5.83
C THR A 307 10.40 -1.60 5.61
N LEU A 308 10.07 -2.89 5.51
CA LEU A 308 8.70 -3.35 5.27
C LEU A 308 7.89 -3.46 6.55
N TYR A 309 6.72 -2.84 6.59
CA TYR A 309 5.67 -3.06 7.58
C TYR A 309 4.44 -3.66 6.90
N CYS A 310 3.44 -4.08 7.65
CA CYS A 310 2.15 -4.46 7.10
C CYS A 310 1.03 -3.60 7.69
N GLY A 311 0.28 -2.93 6.81
CA GLY A 311 -0.94 -2.22 7.15
C GLY A 311 -2.15 -3.14 7.15
N MET A 312 -2.97 -3.10 8.19
CA MET A 312 -4.20 -3.91 8.31
C MET A 312 -5.33 -3.13 8.99
N THR A 313 -6.58 -3.49 8.71
CA THR A 313 -7.74 -2.90 9.42
C THR A 313 -7.83 -3.47 10.82
N ALA A 314 -8.20 -2.62 11.80
CA ALA A 314 -8.46 -3.10 13.14
C ALA A 314 -9.61 -4.12 13.15
N THR A 315 -9.34 -5.28 13.74
CA THR A 315 -10.34 -6.34 13.93
C THR A 315 -10.45 -6.63 15.43
N ASP A 316 -11.65 -6.47 15.99
CA ASP A 316 -11.88 -6.62 17.43
C ASP A 316 -12.10 -8.09 17.81
N GLY A 317 -11.08 -8.93 17.62
CA GLY A 317 -11.19 -10.37 17.84
C GLY A 317 -9.91 -11.17 17.51
N PRO A 318 -9.96 -12.51 17.61
CA PRO A 318 -8.79 -13.38 17.46
C PRO A 318 -8.10 -13.27 16.10
N MET A 319 -8.88 -13.02 15.04
CA MET A 319 -8.37 -12.82 13.68
C MET A 319 -7.32 -11.72 13.58
N MET A 320 -7.35 -10.71 14.47
CA MET A 320 -6.31 -9.67 14.51
C MET A 320 -4.92 -10.26 14.69
N PHE A 321 -4.79 -11.23 15.58
CA PHE A 321 -3.50 -11.85 15.92
C PHE A 321 -3.05 -12.81 14.81
N GLU A 322 -3.98 -13.54 14.19
CA GLU A 322 -3.69 -14.35 13.00
C GLU A 322 -3.15 -13.50 11.84
N CYS A 323 -3.74 -12.32 11.61
CA CYS A 323 -3.26 -11.37 10.60
C CYS A 323 -1.87 -10.82 10.94
N MET A 324 -1.62 -10.51 12.21
CA MET A 324 -0.31 -10.00 12.67
C MET A 324 0.77 -11.06 12.56
N ASP A 325 0.46 -12.32 12.92
CA ASP A 325 1.36 -13.45 12.74
C ASP A 325 1.66 -13.65 11.25
N ALA A 326 0.64 -13.68 10.39
CA ALA A 326 0.80 -13.80 8.93
C ALA A 326 1.76 -12.75 8.36
N ALA A 327 1.69 -11.49 8.82
CA ALA A 327 2.61 -10.45 8.37
C ALA A 327 4.04 -10.62 8.93
N LEU A 328 4.20 -10.72 10.25
CA LEU A 328 5.53 -10.74 10.88
C LEU A 328 6.35 -11.96 10.47
N ASN A 329 5.68 -13.10 10.31
CA ASN A 329 6.29 -14.35 9.92
C ASN A 329 6.79 -14.36 8.47
N ASN A 330 6.26 -13.49 7.60
CA ASN A 330 6.54 -13.47 6.17
C ASN A 330 7.38 -12.26 5.71
N GLY A 331 7.96 -11.49 6.65
CA GLY A 331 8.99 -10.49 6.34
C GLY A 331 8.71 -9.08 6.87
N ALA A 332 7.51 -8.80 7.36
CA ALA A 332 7.22 -7.51 7.97
C ALA A 332 8.05 -7.31 9.26
N GLN A 333 8.64 -6.13 9.40
CA GLN A 333 9.39 -5.71 10.59
C GLN A 333 8.51 -5.01 11.63
N GLY A 334 7.25 -4.76 11.30
CA GLY A 334 6.25 -4.20 12.20
C GLY A 334 4.86 -4.12 11.56
N ILE A 335 3.90 -3.66 12.34
CA ILE A 335 2.47 -3.64 12.00
C ILE A 335 1.93 -2.22 12.12
N ALA A 336 1.07 -1.84 11.18
CA ALA A 336 0.27 -0.63 11.26
C ALA A 336 -1.23 -0.98 11.23
N VAL A 337 -2.02 -0.39 12.13
CA VAL A 337 -3.44 -0.71 12.29
C VAL A 337 -4.32 0.49 11.91
N PHE A 338 -5.27 0.30 11.01
CA PHE A 338 -6.23 1.32 10.56
C PHE A 338 -7.63 1.10 11.16
N THR A 339 -8.12 1.96 12.06
CA THR A 339 -7.31 2.67 13.05
C THR A 339 -7.39 1.91 14.37
N MET A 340 -6.46 2.17 15.29
CA MET A 340 -6.43 1.52 16.60
C MET A 340 -7.76 1.62 17.39
N LEU A 341 -8.59 2.62 17.10
CA LEU A 341 -9.89 2.82 17.72
C LEU A 341 -10.89 1.69 17.42
N GLY A 342 -10.64 0.87 16.39
CA GLY A 342 -11.43 -0.32 16.09
C GLY A 342 -11.18 -1.48 17.07
N LEU A 343 -10.09 -1.47 17.85
CA LEU A 343 -9.84 -2.41 18.93
C LEU A 343 -10.62 -1.94 20.17
N ARG A 344 -11.82 -2.48 20.42
CA ARG A 344 -12.75 -1.94 21.42
C ARG A 344 -12.78 -2.78 22.68
N SER A 345 -12.75 -4.11 22.55
CA SER A 345 -12.84 -5.03 23.69
C SER A 345 -11.64 -4.85 24.64
N PRO A 346 -11.88 -4.74 25.97
CA PRO A 346 -10.80 -4.75 26.96
C PRO A 346 -9.92 -6.00 26.88
N GLU A 347 -10.51 -7.15 26.58
CA GLU A 347 -9.82 -8.43 26.40
C GLU A 347 -8.89 -8.37 25.19
N VAL A 348 -9.39 -7.89 24.05
CA VAL A 348 -8.58 -7.71 22.83
C VAL A 348 -7.46 -6.71 23.06
N LYS A 349 -7.72 -5.57 23.71
CA LYS A 349 -6.67 -4.58 24.04
C LYS A 349 -5.58 -5.16 24.93
N LYS A 350 -5.95 -5.92 25.96
CA LYS A 350 -5.00 -6.58 26.87
C LYS A 350 -4.16 -7.62 26.11
N GLN A 351 -4.79 -8.41 25.25
CA GLN A 351 -4.09 -9.39 24.41
C GLN A 351 -3.18 -8.69 23.40
N PHE A 352 -3.61 -7.57 22.81
CA PHE A 352 -2.81 -6.75 21.93
C PHE A 352 -1.56 -6.23 22.62
N LYS A 353 -1.68 -5.67 23.83
CA LYS A 353 -0.51 -5.24 24.61
C LYS A 353 0.46 -6.40 24.88
N ALA A 354 -0.06 -7.54 25.31
CA ALA A 354 0.78 -8.71 25.58
C ALA A 354 1.48 -9.21 24.30
N TYR A 355 0.80 -9.16 23.16
CA TYR A 355 1.36 -9.52 21.86
C TYR A 355 2.47 -8.55 21.44
N THR A 356 2.23 -7.24 21.53
CA THR A 356 3.26 -6.25 21.14
C THR A 356 4.51 -6.36 22.02
N ASP A 357 4.35 -6.62 23.32
CA ASP A 357 5.48 -6.88 24.23
C ASP A 357 6.27 -8.15 23.86
N SER A 358 5.56 -9.23 23.54
CA SER A 358 6.17 -10.49 23.11
C SER A 358 6.99 -10.31 21.83
N VAL A 359 6.43 -9.62 20.83
CA VAL A 359 7.10 -9.38 19.55
C VAL A 359 8.32 -8.47 19.71
N ARG A 360 8.26 -7.45 20.57
CA ARG A 360 9.45 -6.64 20.90
C ARG A 360 10.56 -7.49 21.52
N ALA A 361 10.22 -8.40 22.44
CA ALA A 361 11.19 -9.31 23.04
C ALA A 361 11.83 -10.23 21.98
N VAL A 362 11.04 -10.75 21.03
CA VAL A 362 11.53 -11.54 19.89
C VAL A 362 12.47 -10.72 18.99
N ARG A 363 12.12 -9.47 18.66
CA ARG A 363 12.98 -8.57 17.88
C ARG A 363 14.30 -8.31 18.59
N ALA A 364 14.26 -7.99 19.89
CA ALA A 364 15.44 -7.73 20.69
C ALA A 364 16.36 -8.97 20.78
N ALA A 365 15.80 -10.15 21.02
CA ALA A 365 16.53 -11.41 21.04
C ALA A 365 17.18 -11.76 19.69
N ASN A 366 16.62 -11.25 18.58
CA ASN A 366 17.14 -11.44 17.23
C ASN A 366 18.05 -10.30 16.74
N GLY A 367 18.50 -9.41 17.62
CA GLY A 367 19.43 -8.34 17.25
C GLY A 367 18.77 -7.16 16.54
N GLY A 368 17.50 -6.87 16.84
CA GLY A 368 16.78 -5.72 16.31
C GLY A 368 15.95 -6.00 15.06
N VAL A 369 15.80 -7.26 14.66
CA VAL A 369 15.04 -7.68 13.45
C VAL A 369 14.04 -8.79 13.75
N ILE A 370 12.94 -8.81 13.01
CA ILE A 370 12.02 -9.96 12.98
C ILE A 370 12.45 -10.87 11.84
N LYS A 371 12.82 -12.11 12.17
CA LYS A 371 13.24 -13.12 11.18
C LYS A 371 12.00 -13.75 10.57
N ALA A 372 11.90 -13.68 9.24
CA ALA A 372 10.91 -14.45 8.50
C ALA A 372 11.15 -15.96 8.67
N THR A 373 10.07 -16.73 8.72
CA THR A 373 10.09 -18.18 9.04
C THR A 373 9.44 -19.06 7.96
N TYR A 374 9.08 -18.49 6.80
CA TYR A 374 8.13 -19.09 5.83
C TYR A 374 8.59 -18.98 4.34
N PRO A 375 7.86 -19.54 3.34
CA PRO A 375 8.42 -19.84 2.02
C PRO A 375 8.75 -18.58 1.21
N LYS A 376 9.68 -18.73 0.26
CA LYS A 376 10.25 -17.61 -0.51
C LYS A 376 9.31 -17.03 -1.59
N VAL A 377 8.15 -17.65 -1.83
CA VAL A 377 7.26 -17.31 -2.95
C VAL A 377 5.80 -17.39 -2.51
N ALA A 378 5.00 -16.40 -2.91
CA ALA A 378 3.55 -16.41 -2.77
C ALA A 378 2.91 -17.57 -3.55
N GLU A 379 1.71 -18.02 -3.15
CA GLU A 379 0.98 -19.06 -3.87
C GLU A 379 -0.05 -18.43 -4.85
N PRO A 380 0.23 -18.42 -6.17
CA PRO A 380 -0.67 -17.78 -7.13
C PRO A 380 -1.87 -18.64 -7.54
N ASP A 381 -1.86 -19.95 -7.23
CA ASP A 381 -2.95 -20.86 -7.60
C ASP A 381 -4.11 -20.76 -6.60
N PRO A 382 -5.27 -20.21 -6.99
CA PRO A 382 -6.40 -20.04 -6.08
C PRO A 382 -6.92 -21.36 -5.51
N PHE A 383 -6.78 -22.48 -6.23
CA PHE A 383 -7.29 -23.77 -5.79
C PHE A 383 -6.49 -24.40 -4.65
N LYS A 384 -5.30 -23.88 -4.36
CA LYS A 384 -4.48 -24.31 -3.22
C LYS A 384 -4.75 -23.50 -1.95
N HIS A 385 -5.54 -22.43 -2.03
CA HIS A 385 -5.94 -21.63 -0.88
C HIS A 385 -7.18 -22.21 -0.22
N GLU A 386 -6.99 -23.12 0.74
CA GLU A 386 -8.10 -23.82 1.39
C GLU A 386 -9.15 -22.88 2.01
N GLY A 387 -8.72 -21.79 2.65
CA GLY A 387 -9.63 -20.83 3.27
C GLY A 387 -10.43 -20.00 2.25
N ILE A 388 -9.79 -19.55 1.16
CA ILE A 388 -10.48 -18.93 0.01
C ILE A 388 -11.50 -19.90 -0.58
N MET A 389 -11.11 -21.15 -0.85
CA MET A 389 -12.00 -22.16 -1.41
C MET A 389 -13.18 -22.47 -0.48
N LYS A 390 -12.97 -22.45 0.84
CA LYS A 390 -14.03 -22.59 1.82
C LYS A 390 -15.01 -21.41 1.79
N LEU A 391 -14.52 -20.17 1.77
CA LEU A 391 -15.38 -18.98 1.69
C LEU A 391 -16.23 -18.97 0.41
N MET A 392 -15.66 -19.42 -0.71
CA MET A 392 -16.39 -19.57 -1.97
C MET A 392 -17.50 -20.62 -1.88
N GLN A 393 -17.20 -21.77 -1.28
CA GLN A 393 -18.21 -22.82 -1.04
C GLN A 393 -19.32 -22.32 -0.13
N GLU A 394 -19.00 -21.62 0.96
CA GLU A 394 -20.00 -20.99 1.84
C GLU A 394 -20.89 -20.00 1.06
N ARG A 395 -20.31 -19.22 0.15
CA ARG A 395 -21.07 -18.32 -0.73
C ARG A 395 -22.00 -19.08 -1.69
N MET A 396 -21.54 -20.15 -2.33
CA MET A 396 -22.37 -21.02 -3.18
C MET A 396 -23.55 -21.62 -2.40
N GLN A 397 -23.29 -22.10 -1.18
CA GLN A 397 -24.30 -22.67 -0.29
C GLN A 397 -25.36 -21.62 0.08
N GLN A 398 -24.95 -20.39 0.41
CA GLN A 398 -25.86 -19.28 0.70
C GLN A 398 -26.73 -18.92 -0.51
N ILE A 399 -26.16 -18.90 -1.72
CA ILE A 399 -26.90 -18.64 -2.96
C ILE A 399 -27.99 -19.71 -3.15
N ILE A 400 -27.66 -21.00 -3.00
CA ILE A 400 -28.63 -22.11 -3.12
C ILE A 400 -29.71 -22.00 -2.04
N ALA A 401 -29.33 -21.77 -0.78
CA ALA A 401 -30.27 -21.67 0.33
C ALA A 401 -31.27 -20.52 0.11
N THR A 402 -30.76 -19.35 -0.29
CA THR A 402 -31.58 -18.16 -0.60
C THR A 402 -32.54 -18.45 -1.75
N ALA A 403 -32.07 -19.07 -2.84
CA ALA A 403 -32.92 -19.43 -3.98
C ALA A 403 -34.01 -20.47 -3.62
N ALA A 404 -33.74 -21.34 -2.64
CA ALA A 404 -34.67 -22.35 -2.15
C ALA A 404 -35.59 -21.86 -1.01
N GLY A 405 -35.44 -20.61 -0.54
CA GLY A 405 -36.17 -20.09 0.61
C GLY A 405 -35.85 -20.81 1.92
N LYS A 406 -34.63 -21.35 2.06
CA LYS A 406 -34.17 -22.09 3.24
C LYS A 406 -33.23 -21.22 4.08
N GLU A 407 -33.36 -21.30 5.40
CA GLU A 407 -32.45 -20.64 6.32
C GLU A 407 -31.11 -21.39 6.46
N GLU A 408 -31.13 -22.73 6.38
CA GLU A 408 -29.92 -23.54 6.54
C GLU A 408 -29.30 -23.94 5.19
N PRO A 409 -27.99 -23.67 4.99
CA PRO A 409 -27.29 -24.08 3.78
C PRO A 409 -27.07 -25.60 3.72
N ALA A 410 -27.27 -26.19 2.54
CA ALA A 410 -27.04 -27.62 2.32
C ALA A 410 -25.58 -27.93 1.91
N PRO A 411 -25.07 -29.15 2.14
CA PRO A 411 -23.77 -29.57 1.63
C PRO A 411 -23.70 -29.53 0.10
N LEU A 412 -22.57 -29.07 -0.44
CA LEU A 412 -22.29 -29.08 -1.88
C LEU A 412 -21.72 -30.43 -2.34
N ALA A 413 -21.97 -30.77 -3.59
CA ALA A 413 -21.32 -31.85 -4.32
C ALA A 413 -20.76 -31.30 -5.64
N LEU A 414 -19.72 -30.48 -5.53
CA LEU A 414 -19.10 -29.78 -6.66
C LEU A 414 -18.40 -30.74 -7.61
N GLY A 415 -18.60 -30.52 -8.92
CA GLY A 415 -17.85 -31.17 -9.98
C GLY A 415 -16.47 -30.55 -10.21
N GLU A 416 -15.89 -30.85 -11.37
CA GLU A 416 -14.63 -30.25 -11.82
C GLU A 416 -14.84 -28.78 -12.21
N TYR A 417 -13.92 -27.91 -11.79
CA TYR A 417 -13.83 -26.54 -12.25
C TYR A 417 -13.22 -26.51 -13.65
N LYS A 418 -13.94 -25.94 -14.61
CA LYS A 418 -13.49 -25.83 -16.00
C LYS A 418 -13.34 -24.37 -16.38
N GLU A 419 -12.16 -23.96 -16.83
CA GLU A 419 -11.96 -22.59 -17.31
C GLU A 419 -12.83 -22.36 -18.54
N VAL A 420 -13.62 -21.29 -18.53
CA VAL A 420 -14.55 -20.94 -19.62
C VAL A 420 -14.26 -19.57 -20.23
N ASP A 421 -13.57 -18.69 -19.51
CA ASP A 421 -13.17 -17.37 -20.01
C ASP A 421 -11.91 -16.84 -19.31
N SER A 422 -11.14 -16.00 -20.01
CA SER A 422 -9.96 -15.33 -19.47
C SER A 422 -9.75 -13.97 -20.12
N TYR A 423 -9.44 -12.96 -19.31
CA TYR A 423 -9.09 -11.62 -19.78
C TYR A 423 -8.06 -10.99 -18.85
N ASP A 424 -6.87 -10.65 -19.37
CA ASP A 424 -5.75 -10.08 -18.61
C ASP A 424 -5.47 -10.81 -17.27
N ALA A 425 -5.79 -10.20 -16.12
CA ALA A 425 -5.63 -10.76 -14.78
C ALA A 425 -6.83 -11.58 -14.27
N THR A 426 -7.89 -11.69 -15.06
CA THR A 426 -9.16 -12.33 -14.68
C THR A 426 -9.24 -13.73 -15.28
N ARG A 427 -9.66 -14.72 -14.49
CA ARG A 427 -9.93 -16.10 -14.92
C ARG A 427 -11.31 -16.54 -14.43
N CYS A 428 -12.15 -17.06 -15.33
CA CYS A 428 -13.48 -17.53 -14.99
C CYS A 428 -13.59 -19.04 -15.20
N TYR A 429 -14.09 -19.75 -14.19
CA TYR A 429 -14.31 -21.19 -14.18
C TYR A 429 -15.79 -21.50 -13.98
N GLN A 430 -16.27 -22.56 -14.61
CA GLN A 430 -17.58 -23.14 -14.34
C GLN A 430 -17.46 -24.38 -13.48
N VAL A 431 -18.36 -24.48 -12.49
CA VAL A 431 -18.52 -25.67 -11.66
C VAL A 431 -20.00 -25.97 -11.44
N VAL A 432 -20.36 -27.25 -11.47
CA VAL A 432 -21.74 -27.70 -11.24
C VAL A 432 -21.84 -28.33 -9.86
N ASP A 433 -22.81 -27.87 -9.07
CA ASP A 433 -23.21 -28.58 -7.85
C ASP A 433 -24.18 -29.73 -8.21
N ASN A 434 -23.77 -30.97 -7.99
CA ASN A 434 -24.56 -32.13 -8.35
C ASN A 434 -25.82 -32.31 -7.49
N ASN A 435 -25.87 -31.70 -6.31
CA ASN A 435 -27.02 -31.78 -5.41
C ASN A 435 -28.16 -30.87 -5.86
N SER A 436 -27.88 -29.58 -6.08
CA SER A 436 -28.86 -28.58 -6.52
C SER A 436 -29.05 -28.52 -8.04
N LYS A 437 -28.11 -29.06 -8.82
CA LYS A 437 -28.00 -28.87 -10.28
C LYS A 437 -27.74 -27.42 -10.70
N THR A 438 -27.32 -26.56 -9.76
CA THR A 438 -26.90 -25.19 -10.06
C THR A 438 -25.49 -25.20 -10.66
N THR A 439 -25.33 -24.50 -11.79
CA THR A 439 -24.02 -24.17 -12.37
C THR A 439 -23.60 -22.81 -11.85
N PHE A 440 -22.37 -22.69 -11.37
CA PHE A 440 -21.77 -21.44 -10.91
C PHE A 440 -20.68 -20.99 -11.86
N ASP A 441 -20.63 -19.68 -12.11
CA ASP A 441 -19.46 -19.01 -12.65
C ASP A 441 -18.62 -18.51 -11.46
N VAL A 442 -17.33 -18.85 -11.50
CA VAL A 442 -16.36 -18.61 -10.45
C VAL A 442 -15.22 -17.81 -11.04
N THR A 443 -15.15 -16.53 -10.66
CA THR A 443 -14.15 -15.62 -11.22
C THR A 443 -13.06 -15.35 -10.19
N PHE A 444 -11.81 -15.51 -10.59
CA PHE A 444 -10.63 -15.11 -9.82
C PHE A 444 -9.96 -13.89 -10.45
N TYR A 445 -9.52 -12.97 -9.60
CA TYR A 445 -8.78 -11.78 -9.97
C TYR A 445 -7.35 -11.89 -9.47
N LEU A 446 -6.39 -11.90 -10.37
CA LEU A 446 -4.97 -12.22 -10.12
C LEU A 446 -4.09 -11.01 -10.44
N TYR A 447 -4.33 -9.89 -9.77
CA TYR A 447 -3.55 -8.66 -9.96
C TYR A 447 -2.21 -8.79 -9.22
N GLY A 448 -1.17 -9.31 -9.89
CA GLY A 448 0.15 -9.57 -9.29
C GLY A 448 0.45 -11.06 -9.23
N ASP A 449 1.26 -11.49 -8.27
CA ASP A 449 1.53 -12.93 -8.05
C ASP A 449 0.63 -13.51 -6.92
N VAL A 450 -0.49 -12.85 -6.61
CA VAL A 450 -1.38 -13.20 -5.50
C VAL A 450 -2.83 -13.28 -5.97
N VAL A 451 -3.66 -14.03 -5.24
CA VAL A 451 -5.12 -14.01 -5.43
C VAL A 451 -5.68 -12.71 -4.85
N SER A 452 -5.97 -11.75 -5.73
CA SER A 452 -6.41 -10.39 -5.39
C SER A 452 -7.92 -10.23 -5.24
N GLY A 453 -8.67 -11.32 -5.34
CA GLY A 453 -10.12 -11.32 -5.23
C GLY A 453 -10.75 -12.51 -5.92
N TRP A 454 -12.00 -12.78 -5.56
CA TRP A 454 -12.85 -13.73 -6.26
C TRP A 454 -14.32 -13.30 -6.19
N ASP A 455 -15.13 -13.84 -7.10
CA ASP A 455 -16.59 -13.73 -7.09
C ASP A 455 -17.24 -15.05 -7.53
N VAL A 456 -18.45 -15.28 -7.06
CA VAL A 456 -19.27 -16.45 -7.40
C VAL A 456 -20.68 -16.01 -7.74
N THR A 457 -21.11 -16.34 -8.95
CA THR A 457 -22.46 -16.07 -9.45
C THR A 457 -23.09 -17.34 -10.02
N VAL A 458 -24.42 -17.35 -10.17
CA VAL A 458 -25.10 -18.43 -10.88
C VAL A 458 -24.91 -18.20 -12.37
N ALA A 459 -24.46 -19.23 -13.09
CA ALA A 459 -24.23 -19.12 -14.53
C ALA A 459 -25.55 -18.86 -15.26
N ASP A 460 -25.58 -17.82 -16.09
CA ASP A 460 -26.75 -17.50 -16.90
C ASP A 460 -26.96 -18.62 -17.95
N LYS A 461 -28.18 -19.18 -17.99
CA LYS A 461 -28.54 -20.24 -18.96
C LYS A 461 -28.53 -19.76 -20.42
N ASP A 462 -28.45 -18.45 -20.67
CA ASP A 462 -28.52 -17.82 -21.99
C ASP A 462 -27.16 -17.34 -22.55
N SER A 463 -26.05 -17.59 -21.86
CA SER A 463 -24.70 -17.13 -22.27
C SER A 463 -24.13 -17.83 -23.52
N SER A 464 -24.81 -18.84 -24.08
CA SER A 464 -24.42 -19.47 -25.35
C SER A 464 -24.68 -18.61 -26.60
N LYS A 465 -24.96 -17.31 -26.43
CA LYS A 465 -25.13 -16.32 -27.49
C LYS A 465 -24.49 -14.98 -27.11
N LYS A 466 -23.18 -14.94 -26.91
CA LYS A 466 -22.40 -13.71 -27.11
C LYS A 466 -21.12 -14.01 -27.86
#